data_AF-A0A958NDK2-F1
#
_entry.id   AF-A0A958NDK2-F1
#
_cell.length_a   1.000
_cell.length_b   1.000
_cell.length_c   1.000
_cell.angle_alpha   90.00
_cell.angle_beta   90.00
_cell.angle_gamma   90.00
#
_symmetry.space_group_name_H-M   'P 1'
#
loop_
_entity.id
_entity.type
_entity.pdbx_description
1 polymer ?
#
loop_
_entity_poly.entity_id
_entity_poly.type
_entity_poly.pdbx_seq_one_letter_code
_entity_poly.pdbx_strand_id
1 'polypeptide(L)'
;MRMNNSNRPVNAVFTAILLFGLWLVGTPVAQAQNNEVLIVKVKATKAKKNLAGVKMSLTGGKKPEKQTSPKNGTCEFILFDGKSYTLEISMEGHYTYLYQFDTKMDSKIASRLDGAPPEFAIDAEMFEKIPGFDPVLFKSPLRKLVFDKAEKGLVEDKAYTSKVDARMKEYEKAFSAPKEEQVKLIEAIKQKESPDPPPQKETPPAPPEDSNDEDEQDDAAAFKAELNNDLKEASEKDNGSENYILQLSGQVTELGRPIYQAKIRIKSYGSSASLNEGKSEDFILTQNNGSYFAKLQLGKAYTIYVSREGYYTKSFFIGADKKNLQKSYGLILNVELLRIRNFKGLEKPEGLNLDKEYDNYRYAKKKDAFVPAGSYGIDPEVKVLRKFYADLKDQWERYYAQNGRMDAPLEVQEPSQKDKKEVKAQRKPPSPTDANLQAQSEAEKEAESRRNKALKEEEERRLREEMEEKERMAKEEEERRQREIRELEQKALAEKMQREADAQAVIEAQNQKEEAKVIEARKVQSAKKTSDVSITKQLAEIEREARIKEAASRAEKQKDTPVRAPVIKPVITRKTDDGYMYDTHITTVRFPGKTIVLKEEVSLWGGKTYYIDEKEVSAETFKKELAKYNIN
;
A
#
# COMPACT_ATOMS: atom_id res chain seq x y z
N MET A 1 -23.61 -11.60 -80.76
CA MET A 1 -22.63 -11.15 -79.75
C MET A 1 -23.15 -9.89 -79.07
N ARG A 2 -23.74 -9.99 -77.88
CA ARG A 2 -23.92 -8.87 -76.94
C ARG A 2 -23.94 -9.46 -75.53
N MET A 3 -23.02 -9.00 -74.69
CA MET A 3 -22.88 -9.40 -73.29
C MET A 3 -23.87 -8.62 -72.40
N ASN A 4 -24.33 -9.33 -71.38
CA ASN A 4 -25.07 -8.83 -70.22
C ASN A 4 -24.26 -7.84 -69.39
N ASN A 5 -24.96 -6.88 -68.77
CA ASN A 5 -24.52 -6.29 -67.50
C ASN A 5 -25.75 -5.93 -66.66
N SER A 6 -25.96 -6.68 -65.57
CA SER A 6 -27.02 -6.48 -64.59
C SER A 6 -26.48 -5.72 -63.38
N ASN A 7 -26.93 -4.48 -63.20
CA ASN A 7 -26.76 -3.71 -61.96
C ASN A 7 -27.84 -4.11 -60.95
N ARG A 8 -27.43 -4.47 -59.72
CA ARG A 8 -28.27 -4.46 -58.53
C ARG A 8 -27.57 -3.69 -57.40
N PRO A 9 -28.29 -2.93 -56.56
CA PRO A 9 -27.70 -2.09 -55.52
C PRO A 9 -27.46 -2.89 -54.23
N VAL A 10 -26.22 -2.95 -53.76
CA VAL A 10 -25.81 -3.64 -52.51
C VAL A 10 -25.73 -2.67 -51.31
N ASN A 11 -26.03 -1.39 -51.50
CA ASN A 11 -25.69 -0.35 -50.52
C ASN A 11 -26.71 -0.09 -49.40
N ALA A 12 -27.79 -0.87 -49.29
CA ALA A 12 -28.78 -0.69 -48.21
C ALA A 12 -28.59 -1.65 -47.02
N VAL A 13 -27.86 -2.77 -47.19
CA VAL A 13 -27.64 -3.77 -46.12
C VAL A 13 -26.35 -3.46 -45.32
N PHE A 14 -25.40 -2.76 -45.93
CA PHE A 14 -24.12 -2.45 -45.30
C PHE A 14 -24.20 -1.36 -44.21
N THR A 15 -25.17 -0.45 -44.28
CA THR A 15 -25.31 0.66 -43.32
C THR A 15 -25.99 0.23 -42.02
N ALA A 16 -26.81 -0.83 -42.05
CA ALA A 16 -27.46 -1.37 -40.85
C ALA A 16 -26.52 -2.30 -40.04
N ILE A 17 -25.60 -3.01 -40.70
CA ILE A 17 -24.60 -3.88 -40.03
C ILE A 17 -23.49 -3.05 -39.36
N LEU A 18 -23.20 -1.85 -39.88
CA LEU A 18 -22.22 -0.91 -39.31
C LEU A 18 -22.65 -0.30 -37.96
N LEU A 19 -23.93 -0.35 -37.60
CA LEU A 19 -24.45 0.10 -36.30
C LEU A 19 -24.63 -1.04 -35.28
N PHE A 20 -24.59 -2.31 -35.71
CA PHE A 20 -24.68 -3.47 -34.81
C PHE A 20 -23.31 -4.10 -34.49
N GLY A 21 -22.31 -3.94 -35.38
CA GLY A 21 -20.95 -4.45 -35.18
C GLY A 21 -20.10 -3.66 -34.16
N LEU A 22 -20.61 -2.54 -33.64
CA LEU A 22 -19.94 -1.74 -32.61
C LEU A 22 -20.20 -2.24 -31.18
N TRP A 23 -20.96 -3.32 -31.00
CA TRP A 23 -21.38 -3.81 -29.67
C TRP A 23 -20.69 -5.11 -29.21
N LEU A 24 -19.82 -5.73 -30.01
CA LEU A 24 -19.35 -7.11 -29.75
C LEU A 24 -17.84 -7.36 -29.95
N VAL A 25 -16.98 -6.39 -29.63
CA VAL A 25 -15.53 -6.65 -29.47
C VAL A 25 -15.10 -6.27 -28.06
N GLY A 26 -15.27 -7.23 -27.14
CA GLY A 26 -14.74 -7.16 -25.79
C GLY A 26 -13.21 -7.12 -25.82
N THR A 27 -12.64 -5.94 -25.64
CA THR A 27 -11.30 -5.84 -25.05
C THR A 27 -11.38 -6.47 -23.66
N PRO A 28 -10.39 -7.24 -23.20
CA PRO A 28 -10.16 -7.37 -21.78
C PRO A 28 -9.73 -5.98 -21.32
N VAL A 29 -10.73 -5.13 -21.08
CA VAL A 29 -10.61 -4.05 -20.12
C VAL A 29 -10.13 -4.81 -18.89
N ALA A 30 -8.87 -4.62 -18.51
CA ALA A 30 -8.48 -4.89 -17.15
C ALA A 30 -9.56 -4.15 -16.36
N GLN A 31 -10.52 -4.89 -15.81
CA GLN A 31 -11.51 -4.33 -14.91
C GLN A 31 -10.63 -3.72 -13.84
N ALA A 32 -10.40 -2.41 -13.95
CA ALA A 32 -10.04 -1.60 -12.83
C ALA A 32 -11.14 -1.99 -11.87
N GLN A 33 -10.80 -2.81 -10.87
CA GLN A 33 -11.71 -3.10 -9.79
C GLN A 33 -12.15 -1.71 -9.37
N ASN A 34 -13.43 -1.40 -9.61
CA ASN A 34 -14.05 -0.17 -9.16
C ASN A 34 -14.03 -0.34 -7.64
N ASN A 35 -12.87 -0.09 -7.06
CA ASN A 35 -12.66 -0.14 -5.64
C ASN A 35 -13.49 1.02 -5.15
N GLU A 36 -14.61 0.67 -4.54
CA GLU A 36 -15.51 1.67 -4.03
C GLU A 36 -14.75 2.57 -3.08
N VAL A 37 -15.02 3.85 -3.28
CA VAL A 37 -14.37 4.94 -2.58
C VAL A 37 -15.35 5.43 -1.53
N LEU A 38 -14.89 5.54 -0.29
CA LEU A 38 -15.53 6.32 0.76
C LEU A 38 -14.82 7.67 0.84
N ILE A 39 -15.56 8.77 0.98
CA ILE A 39 -14.97 10.09 1.17
C ILE A 39 -15.13 10.49 2.63
N VAL A 40 -14.04 10.79 3.31
CA VAL A 40 -14.05 11.33 4.68
C VAL A 40 -13.65 12.79 4.65
N LYS A 41 -14.57 13.67 5.06
CA LYS A 41 -14.34 15.11 5.21
C LYS A 41 -14.06 15.42 6.67
N VAL A 42 -12.88 15.94 6.97
CA VAL A 42 -12.45 16.21 8.34
C VAL A 42 -12.37 17.71 8.51
N LYS A 43 -13.13 18.24 9.46
CA LYS A 43 -13.14 19.65 9.81
C LYS A 43 -12.55 19.84 11.21
N ALA A 44 -11.35 20.39 11.27
CA ALA A 44 -10.71 20.70 12.53
C ALA A 44 -11.24 22.02 13.10
N THR A 45 -11.71 21.98 14.35
CA THR A 45 -12.25 23.15 15.04
C THR A 45 -11.68 23.28 16.45
N LYS A 46 -11.86 24.44 17.07
CA LYS A 46 -11.60 24.68 18.49
C LYS A 46 -12.58 25.71 19.00
N ALA A 47 -13.34 25.37 20.03
CA ALA A 47 -14.41 26.24 20.53
C ALA A 47 -15.32 26.72 19.39
N LYS A 48 -15.68 25.79 18.49
CA LYS A 48 -16.51 26.01 17.28
C LYS A 48 -15.90 26.92 16.19
N LYS A 49 -14.64 27.38 16.33
CA LYS A 49 -13.92 28.12 15.28
C LYS A 49 -13.07 27.16 14.44
N ASN A 50 -13.08 27.32 13.12
CA ASN A 50 -12.27 26.50 12.23
C ASN A 50 -10.76 26.77 12.44
N LEU A 51 -9.95 25.72 12.42
CA LEU A 51 -8.51 25.82 12.61
C LEU A 51 -7.76 25.58 11.29
N ALA A 52 -6.93 26.55 10.90
CA ALA A 52 -6.01 26.42 9.77
C ALA A 52 -4.66 25.84 10.20
N GLY A 53 -3.95 25.18 9.29
CA GLY A 53 -2.59 24.68 9.56
C GLY A 53 -2.53 23.37 10.35
N VAL A 54 -3.66 22.69 10.54
CA VAL A 54 -3.74 21.39 11.22
C VAL A 54 -3.18 20.31 10.30
N LYS A 55 -2.20 19.55 10.77
CA LYS A 55 -1.57 18.46 10.01
C LYS A 55 -2.40 17.19 10.17
N MET A 56 -2.84 16.61 9.05
CA MET A 56 -3.62 15.38 9.01
C MET A 56 -2.87 14.32 8.22
N SER A 57 -2.73 13.12 8.78
CA SER A 57 -1.99 12.00 8.18
C SER A 57 -2.85 10.74 8.21
N LEU A 58 -3.22 10.24 7.04
CA LEU A 58 -3.97 8.99 6.88
C LEU A 58 -3.00 7.84 6.57
N THR A 59 -3.04 6.80 7.39
CA THR A 59 -2.23 5.57 7.25
C THR A 59 -3.13 4.35 7.08
N GLY A 60 -2.58 3.22 6.60
CA GLY A 60 -3.35 1.99 6.28
C GLY A 60 -3.65 1.77 4.79
N GLY A 61 -3.51 2.82 3.97
CA GLY A 61 -3.54 2.74 2.51
C GLY A 61 -2.26 2.15 1.89
N LYS A 62 -2.19 2.12 0.54
CA LYS A 62 -0.94 1.71 -0.16
C LYS A 62 0.23 2.64 0.15
N LYS A 63 -0.07 3.91 0.44
CA LYS A 63 0.89 4.94 0.87
C LYS A 63 0.21 5.84 1.90
N PRO A 64 0.95 6.38 2.88
CA PRO A 64 0.44 7.41 3.77
C PRO A 64 0.07 8.66 2.97
N GLU A 65 -1.09 9.24 3.25
CA GLU A 65 -1.52 10.51 2.70
C GLU A 65 -1.40 11.59 3.77
N LYS A 66 -0.78 12.72 3.45
CA LYS A 66 -0.57 13.82 4.39
C LYS A 66 -1.14 15.10 3.79
N GLN A 67 -1.97 15.79 4.56
CA GLN A 67 -2.57 17.07 4.19
C GLN A 67 -2.42 18.06 5.35
N THR A 68 -2.45 19.35 5.03
CA THR A 68 -2.49 20.44 6.04
C THR A 68 -3.76 21.23 5.81
N SER A 69 -4.53 21.49 6.87
CA SER A 69 -5.84 22.11 6.76
C SER A 69 -5.74 23.53 6.17
N PRO A 70 -6.60 23.90 5.20
CA PRO A 70 -6.69 25.26 4.70
C PRO A 70 -7.30 26.20 5.76
N LYS A 71 -7.52 27.47 5.41
CA LYS A 71 -8.19 28.45 6.29
C LYS A 71 -9.57 28.02 6.78
N ASN A 72 -10.29 27.19 6.01
CA ASN A 72 -11.59 26.65 6.41
C ASN A 72 -11.51 25.47 7.38
N GLY A 73 -10.31 24.97 7.67
CA GLY A 73 -10.08 23.83 8.56
C GLY A 73 -10.52 22.48 8.02
N THR A 74 -10.88 22.38 6.73
CA THR A 74 -11.43 21.16 6.14
C THR A 74 -10.44 20.47 5.22
N CYS A 75 -10.19 19.19 5.45
CA CYS A 75 -9.46 18.28 4.57
C CYS A 75 -10.37 17.14 4.10
N GLU A 76 -10.06 16.54 2.96
CA GLU A 76 -10.82 15.43 2.40
C GLU A 76 -9.90 14.26 2.12
N PHE A 77 -10.31 13.05 2.51
CA PHE A 77 -9.56 11.82 2.34
C PHE A 77 -10.40 10.77 1.61
N ILE A 78 -9.76 10.02 0.73
CA ILE A 78 -10.38 8.92 -0.03
C ILE A 78 -9.95 7.61 0.61
N LEU A 79 -10.92 6.86 1.14
CA LEU A 79 -10.70 5.52 1.67
C LEU A 79 -11.16 4.48 0.65
N PHE A 80 -10.39 3.40 0.50
CA PHE A 80 -10.76 2.27 -0.34
C PHE A 80 -11.39 1.17 0.52
N ASP A 81 -12.34 0.44 -0.05
CA ASP A 81 -12.93 -0.74 0.59
C ASP A 81 -11.87 -1.78 1.03
N GLY A 82 -12.20 -2.53 2.07
CA GLY A 82 -11.48 -3.72 2.52
C GLY A 82 -10.23 -3.43 3.35
N LYS A 83 -10.09 -2.23 3.90
CA LYS A 83 -8.89 -1.80 4.63
C LYS A 83 -9.21 -1.12 5.94
N SER A 84 -8.26 -1.21 6.87
CA SER A 84 -8.30 -0.41 8.09
C SER A 84 -7.39 0.79 7.94
N TYR A 85 -7.91 1.97 8.22
CA TYR A 85 -7.18 3.23 8.16
C TYR A 85 -7.09 3.87 9.54
N THR A 86 -6.00 4.60 9.77
CA THR A 86 -5.84 5.45 10.94
C THR A 86 -5.52 6.86 10.46
N LEU A 87 -6.41 7.81 10.79
CA LEU A 87 -6.21 9.23 10.58
C LEU A 87 -5.67 9.87 11.85
N GLU A 88 -4.50 10.45 11.74
CA GLU A 88 -3.86 11.24 12.78
C GLU A 88 -4.06 12.73 12.48
N ILE A 89 -4.62 13.48 13.44
CA ILE A 89 -4.85 14.93 13.35
C ILE A 89 -4.00 15.58 14.43
N SER A 90 -3.07 16.44 14.03
CA SER A 90 -2.10 17.07 14.94
C SER A 90 -1.91 18.55 14.64
N MET A 91 -1.70 19.33 15.71
CA MET A 91 -1.39 20.75 15.63
C MET A 91 -0.44 21.09 16.78
N GLU A 92 0.51 21.99 16.53
CA GLU A 92 1.42 22.45 17.58
C GLU A 92 0.64 23.07 18.74
N GLY A 93 1.07 22.79 19.97
CA GLY A 93 0.36 23.20 21.18
C GLY A 93 -0.96 22.48 21.47
N HIS A 94 -1.37 21.49 20.66
CA HIS A 94 -2.62 20.72 20.85
C HIS A 94 -2.34 19.21 20.96
N TYR A 95 -3.25 18.45 21.58
CA TYR A 95 -3.15 16.99 21.59
C TYR A 95 -3.34 16.41 20.17
N THR A 96 -2.72 15.25 19.92
CA THR A 96 -2.88 14.51 18.68
C THR A 96 -4.11 13.61 18.77
N TYR A 97 -4.95 13.61 17.73
CA TYR A 97 -6.20 12.87 17.70
C TYR A 97 -6.08 11.75 16.70
N LEU A 98 -6.53 10.57 17.09
CA LEU A 98 -6.53 9.39 16.24
C LEU A 98 -7.97 9.00 15.93
N TYR A 99 -8.29 8.79 14.66
CA TYR A 99 -9.55 8.21 14.21
C TYR A 99 -9.24 6.92 13.46
N GLN A 100 -9.96 5.85 13.76
CA GLN A 100 -9.80 4.58 13.07
C GLN A 100 -11.02 4.31 12.19
N PHE A 101 -10.78 3.93 10.94
CA PHE A 101 -11.82 3.54 9.99
C PHE A 101 -11.62 2.08 9.61
N ASP A 102 -12.67 1.29 9.74
CA ASP A 102 -12.74 -0.06 9.19
C ASP A 102 -13.68 -0.04 7.99
N THR A 103 -13.09 -0.02 6.79
CA THR A 103 -13.83 0.09 5.53
C THR A 103 -14.21 -1.26 4.95
N LYS A 104 -14.11 -2.34 5.73
CA LYS A 104 -14.40 -3.68 5.23
C LYS A 104 -15.89 -3.83 4.92
N MET A 105 -16.25 -3.73 3.65
CA MET A 105 -17.60 -3.99 3.16
C MET A 105 -17.78 -5.48 2.87
N ASP A 106 -19.01 -5.98 3.01
CA ASP A 106 -19.40 -7.27 2.44
C ASP A 106 -19.43 -7.13 0.91
N SER A 107 -18.74 -8.03 0.20
CA SER A 107 -18.47 -7.97 -1.24
C SER A 107 -19.74 -7.94 -2.11
N LYS A 108 -20.91 -8.27 -1.54
CA LYS A 108 -22.21 -8.18 -2.20
C LYS A 108 -22.83 -6.77 -2.17
N ILE A 109 -22.34 -5.88 -1.30
CA ILE A 109 -22.86 -4.51 -1.10
C ILE A 109 -22.09 -3.50 -1.94
N ALA A 110 -20.76 -3.63 -1.96
CA ALA A 110 -20.00 -3.04 -3.04
C ALA A 110 -20.55 -3.62 -4.36
N SER A 111 -20.62 -2.94 -5.49
CA SER A 111 -21.47 -3.27 -6.66
C SER A 111 -22.93 -2.80 -6.59
N ARG A 112 -23.47 -2.45 -5.41
CA ARG A 112 -24.85 -1.93 -5.26
C ARG A 112 -24.92 -0.52 -4.71
N LEU A 113 -23.78 0.13 -4.46
CA LEU A 113 -23.72 1.57 -4.19
C LEU A 113 -23.90 2.34 -5.51
N ASP A 114 -25.10 2.26 -6.09
CA ASP A 114 -25.49 3.08 -7.24
C ASP A 114 -25.67 4.53 -6.76
N GLY A 115 -24.63 5.36 -6.89
CA GLY A 115 -24.69 6.76 -6.46
C GLY A 115 -23.34 7.44 -6.27
N ALA A 116 -23.37 8.67 -5.78
CA ALA A 116 -22.17 9.35 -5.31
C ALA A 116 -21.53 8.55 -4.15
N PRO A 117 -20.19 8.52 -4.04
CA PRO A 117 -19.50 7.95 -2.88
C PRO A 117 -20.13 8.45 -1.57
N PRO A 118 -20.46 7.57 -0.61
CA PRO A 118 -20.96 8.03 0.67
C PRO A 118 -19.91 8.90 1.34
N GLU A 119 -20.33 10.09 1.74
CA GLU A 119 -19.49 11.08 2.41
C GLU A 119 -19.71 11.00 3.92
N PHE A 120 -18.62 10.94 4.68
CA PHE A 120 -18.65 10.98 6.12
C PHE A 120 -17.93 12.24 6.63
N ALA A 121 -18.63 13.08 7.40
CA ALA A 121 -18.08 14.31 7.96
C ALA A 121 -17.66 14.09 9.42
N ILE A 122 -16.42 14.48 9.76
CA ILE A 122 -15.88 14.48 11.12
C ILE A 122 -15.62 15.92 11.53
N ASP A 123 -16.25 16.33 12.62
CA ASP A 123 -15.89 17.57 13.32
C ASP A 123 -14.89 17.21 14.44
N ALA A 124 -13.60 17.49 14.19
CA ALA A 124 -12.52 17.23 15.14
C ALA A 124 -12.25 18.49 15.98
N GLU A 125 -12.84 18.57 17.17
CA GLU A 125 -12.54 19.64 18.13
C GLU A 125 -11.21 19.40 18.84
N MET A 126 -10.22 20.26 18.62
CA MET A 126 -8.86 20.12 19.15
C MET A 126 -8.67 20.80 20.52
N PHE A 127 -8.11 20.05 21.48
CA PHE A 127 -7.77 20.51 22.83
C PHE A 127 -6.30 20.94 22.90
N GLU A 128 -6.03 22.06 23.59
CA GLU A 128 -4.67 22.51 23.87
C GLU A 128 -3.95 21.54 24.82
N LYS A 129 -2.64 21.38 24.63
CA LYS A 129 -1.80 20.63 25.57
C LYS A 129 -1.73 21.37 26.89
N ILE A 130 -2.02 20.66 27.97
CA ILE A 130 -1.89 21.17 29.33
C ILE A 130 -0.61 20.56 29.92
N PRO A 131 0.34 21.38 30.42
CA PRO A 131 1.55 20.89 31.05
C PRO A 131 1.26 19.90 32.19
N GLY A 132 2.01 18.80 32.27
CA GLY A 132 1.85 17.77 33.30
C GLY A 132 0.74 16.75 33.05
N PHE A 133 -0.07 16.94 32.00
CA PHE A 133 -1.10 15.98 31.60
C PHE A 133 -0.51 14.86 30.74
N ASP A 134 -0.77 13.61 31.12
CA ASP A 134 -0.29 12.44 30.39
C ASP A 134 -1.19 12.16 29.16
N PRO A 135 -0.67 12.24 27.92
CA PRO A 135 -1.47 12.02 26.71
C PRO A 135 -1.80 10.55 26.43
N VAL A 136 -1.76 9.64 27.40
CA VAL A 136 -2.02 8.20 27.20
C VAL A 136 -3.35 7.95 26.51
N LEU A 137 -4.42 8.66 26.87
CA LEU A 137 -5.71 8.56 26.17
C LEU A 137 -5.61 8.86 24.67
N PHE A 138 -4.81 9.86 24.32
CA PHE A 138 -4.63 10.31 22.94
C PHE A 138 -3.71 9.39 22.12
N LYS A 139 -3.11 8.38 22.75
CA LYS A 139 -2.39 7.30 22.05
C LYS A 139 -3.34 6.26 21.45
N SER A 140 -4.60 6.22 21.87
CA SER A 140 -5.64 5.35 21.31
C SER A 140 -6.57 6.13 20.37
N PRO A 141 -7.23 5.46 19.40
CA PRO A 141 -8.26 6.10 18.59
C PRO A 141 -9.35 6.70 19.47
N LEU A 142 -9.68 7.98 19.28
CA LEU A 142 -10.76 8.63 20.00
C LEU A 142 -12.12 8.12 19.50
N ARG A 143 -12.24 7.88 18.20
CA ARG A 143 -13.40 7.25 17.59
C ARG A 143 -12.96 6.15 16.64
N LYS A 144 -13.76 5.09 16.63
CA LYS A 144 -13.65 4.00 15.66
C LYS A 144 -14.93 3.98 14.84
N LEU A 145 -14.78 4.01 13.53
CA LEU A 145 -15.87 3.99 12.58
C LEU A 145 -15.81 2.69 11.79
N VAL A 146 -16.93 2.01 11.68
CA VAL A 146 -17.08 0.74 10.97
C VAL A 146 -18.14 0.93 9.90
N PHE A 147 -17.93 0.32 8.74
CA PHE A 147 -18.95 0.35 7.70
C PHE A 147 -20.19 -0.45 8.13
N ASP A 148 -21.37 0.19 8.11
CA ASP A 148 -22.65 -0.45 8.37
C ASP A 148 -23.47 -0.59 7.09
N LYS A 149 -23.96 -1.82 6.86
CA LYS A 149 -24.71 -2.20 5.67
C LYS A 149 -26.08 -1.53 5.59
N ALA A 150 -26.75 -1.33 6.72
CA ALA A 150 -28.08 -0.75 6.76
C ALA A 150 -28.04 0.75 6.50
N GLU A 151 -27.05 1.45 7.06
CA GLU A 151 -26.85 2.89 6.86
C GLU A 151 -26.09 3.23 5.57
N LYS A 152 -25.54 2.22 4.87
CA LYS A 152 -24.74 2.37 3.64
C LYS A 152 -23.57 3.36 3.81
N GLY A 153 -22.95 3.37 4.97
CA GLY A 153 -21.96 4.36 5.34
C GLY A 153 -21.12 3.93 6.54
N LEU A 154 -20.17 4.79 6.90
CA LEU A 154 -19.42 4.63 8.13
C LEU A 154 -20.28 5.06 9.31
N VAL A 155 -20.42 4.18 10.29
CA VAL A 155 -21.08 4.48 11.57
C VAL A 155 -20.09 4.32 12.70
N GLU A 156 -20.33 5.00 13.80
CA GLU A 156 -19.49 4.87 14.98
C GLU A 156 -19.69 3.50 15.65
N ASP A 157 -18.59 2.85 16.01
CA ASP A 157 -18.61 1.68 16.90
C ASP A 157 -19.06 2.13 18.29
N LYS A 158 -20.37 2.08 18.53
CA LYS A 158 -20.98 2.57 19.78
C LYS A 158 -20.36 1.94 21.03
N ALA A 159 -19.97 0.67 20.97
CA ALA A 159 -19.38 -0.03 22.11
C ALA A 159 -17.99 0.51 22.45
N TYR A 160 -17.18 0.80 21.43
CA TYR A 160 -15.88 1.44 21.60
C TYR A 160 -16.03 2.91 21.99
N THR A 161 -16.78 3.69 21.19
CA THR A 161 -16.93 5.14 21.35
C THR A 161 -17.55 5.50 22.70
N SER A 162 -18.51 4.73 23.21
CA SER A 162 -19.10 5.00 24.54
C SER A 162 -18.08 4.87 25.69
N LYS A 163 -17.12 3.94 25.58
CA LYS A 163 -16.05 3.78 26.59
C LYS A 163 -15.09 4.95 26.55
N VAL A 164 -14.72 5.41 25.36
CA VAL A 164 -13.82 6.55 25.19
C VAL A 164 -14.51 7.84 25.60
N ASP A 165 -15.77 8.07 25.20
CA ASP A 165 -16.55 9.24 25.58
C ASP A 165 -16.76 9.33 27.10
N ALA A 166 -16.97 8.19 27.78
CA ALA A 166 -17.03 8.16 29.24
C ALA A 166 -15.72 8.65 29.88
N ARG A 167 -14.57 8.20 29.37
CA ARG A 167 -13.26 8.69 29.82
C ARG A 167 -13.10 10.18 29.50
N MET A 168 -13.33 10.58 28.25
CA MET A 168 -13.22 11.99 27.83
C MET A 168 -14.05 12.93 28.71
N LYS A 169 -15.27 12.53 29.12
CA LYS A 169 -16.08 13.29 30.07
C LYS A 169 -15.47 13.40 31.46
N GLU A 170 -14.84 12.35 31.98
CA GLU A 170 -14.10 12.41 33.26
C GLU A 170 -12.94 13.41 33.16
N TYR A 171 -12.23 13.41 32.03
CA TYR A 171 -11.16 14.36 31.76
C TYR A 171 -11.66 15.78 31.57
N GLU A 172 -12.71 16.02 30.78
CA GLU A 172 -13.35 17.34 30.63
C GLU A 172 -13.79 17.89 31.99
N LYS A 173 -14.39 17.03 32.84
CA LYS A 173 -14.75 17.41 34.20
C LYS A 173 -13.52 17.79 35.01
N ALA A 174 -12.45 17.00 34.94
CA ALA A 174 -11.19 17.32 35.59
C ALA A 174 -10.66 18.68 35.10
N PHE A 175 -10.64 18.93 33.80
CA PHE A 175 -10.16 20.19 33.21
C PHE A 175 -11.03 21.41 33.55
N SER A 176 -12.33 21.22 33.74
CA SER A 176 -13.23 22.30 34.16
C SER A 176 -13.09 22.66 35.65
N ALA A 177 -12.44 21.82 36.46
CA ALA A 177 -12.24 22.06 37.88
C ALA A 177 -11.13 23.11 38.14
N PRO A 178 -11.10 23.76 39.31
CA PRO A 178 -9.98 24.60 39.72
C PRO A 178 -8.64 23.86 39.71
N LYS A 179 -7.50 24.55 39.49
CA LYS A 179 -6.17 23.94 39.34
C LYS A 179 -5.78 22.95 40.45
N GLU A 180 -6.16 23.22 41.70
CA GLU A 180 -5.87 22.32 42.84
C GLU A 180 -6.67 21.01 42.78
N GLU A 181 -7.87 21.05 42.20
CA GLU A 181 -8.75 19.89 42.06
C GLU A 181 -8.46 19.12 40.76
N GLN A 182 -7.96 19.81 39.72
CA GLN A 182 -7.41 19.19 38.50
C GLN A 182 -6.34 18.16 38.82
N VAL A 183 -5.35 18.52 39.64
CA VAL A 183 -4.24 17.61 39.99
C VAL A 183 -4.76 16.35 40.69
N LYS A 184 -5.67 16.51 41.66
CA LYS A 184 -6.28 15.39 42.40
C LYS A 184 -7.12 14.48 41.50
N LEU A 185 -7.92 15.05 40.60
CA LEU A 185 -8.74 14.29 39.66
C LEU A 185 -7.87 13.54 38.64
N ILE A 186 -6.79 14.16 38.14
CA ILE A 186 -5.84 13.51 37.22
C ILE A 186 -5.12 12.35 37.88
N GLU A 187 -4.67 12.49 39.14
CA GLU A 187 -4.08 11.37 39.88
C GLU A 187 -5.06 10.23 40.12
N ALA A 188 -6.31 10.54 40.48
CA ALA A 188 -7.35 9.53 40.66
C ALA A 188 -7.67 8.77 39.37
N ILE A 189 -7.67 9.44 38.22
CA ILE A 189 -7.85 8.79 36.92
C ILE A 189 -6.64 7.87 36.60
N LYS A 190 -5.40 8.33 36.82
CA LYS A 190 -4.19 7.50 36.63
C LYS A 190 -4.18 6.23 37.48
N GLN A 191 -4.66 6.31 38.72
CA GLN A 191 -4.79 5.15 39.60
C GLN A 191 -5.83 4.14 39.10
N LYS A 192 -6.95 4.60 38.51
CA LYS A 192 -7.96 3.70 37.91
C LYS A 192 -7.48 3.04 36.61
N GLU A 193 -6.61 3.69 35.85
CA GLU A 193 -6.11 3.17 34.57
C GLU A 193 -4.90 2.24 34.72
N SER A 194 -4.22 2.30 35.88
CA SER A 194 -3.21 1.31 36.21
C SER A 194 -3.90 -0.01 36.55
N PRO A 195 -3.71 -1.09 35.78
CA PRO A 195 -4.23 -2.40 36.17
C PRO A 195 -3.69 -2.71 37.58
N ASP A 196 -4.57 -3.10 38.50
CA ASP A 196 -4.20 -3.41 39.88
C ASP A 196 -2.90 -4.24 39.88
N PRO A 197 -1.79 -3.72 40.46
CA PRO A 197 -0.58 -4.51 40.53
C PRO A 197 -0.90 -5.77 41.33
N PRO A 198 -0.42 -6.96 40.90
CA PRO A 198 -0.48 -8.13 41.76
C PRO A 198 0.16 -7.76 43.11
N PRO A 199 -0.40 -8.25 44.24
CA PRO A 199 -0.03 -7.76 45.57
C PRO A 199 1.48 -7.92 45.79
N GLN A 200 2.22 -6.81 45.81
CA GLN A 200 3.65 -6.78 46.04
C GLN A 200 3.95 -6.28 47.46
N LYS A 201 4.89 -6.99 48.10
CA LYS A 201 5.45 -6.71 49.43
C LYS A 201 6.16 -5.35 49.45
N GLU A 202 5.85 -4.58 50.48
CA GLU A 202 6.44 -3.28 50.80
C GLU A 202 7.96 -3.33 50.93
N THR A 203 8.65 -2.38 50.31
CA THR A 203 10.07 -2.08 50.57
C THR A 203 10.23 -0.53 50.69
N PRO A 204 11.10 0.00 51.56
CA PRO A 204 11.10 1.42 51.97
C PRO A 204 11.79 2.36 50.95
N PRO A 205 11.54 3.68 51.02
CA PRO A 205 11.96 4.65 50.01
C PRO A 205 13.42 5.13 50.19
N ALA A 206 14.07 5.45 49.07
CA ALA A 206 15.37 6.12 48.98
C ALA A 206 15.22 7.64 48.66
N PRO A 207 16.22 8.48 48.99
CA PRO A 207 16.13 9.94 49.06
C PRO A 207 16.44 10.65 47.72
N PRO A 208 16.20 11.98 47.60
CA PRO A 208 16.08 12.68 46.32
C PRO A 208 17.43 13.18 45.78
N GLU A 209 17.55 13.24 44.45
CA GLU A 209 18.64 13.92 43.73
C GLU A 209 18.12 15.18 43.00
N ASP A 210 18.79 16.30 43.29
CA ASP A 210 18.81 17.56 42.56
C ASP A 210 19.76 17.47 41.35
N SER A 211 19.41 18.09 40.22
CA SER A 211 20.22 19.16 39.62
C SER A 211 19.66 19.67 38.28
N ASN A 212 19.77 20.99 38.12
CA ASN A 212 19.56 21.81 36.92
C ASN A 212 20.43 21.37 35.73
N ASP A 213 19.97 21.71 34.51
CA ASP A 213 20.81 22.24 33.42
C ASP A 213 19.92 22.98 32.41
N GLU A 214 20.13 24.30 32.28
CA GLU A 214 19.64 25.19 31.23
C GLU A 214 20.79 25.48 30.24
N ASP A 215 20.41 25.97 29.05
CA ASP A 215 21.21 26.61 27.99
C ASP A 215 21.84 25.73 26.89
N GLU A 216 21.15 25.66 25.74
CA GLU A 216 21.77 25.70 24.40
C GLU A 216 20.69 25.91 23.31
N GLN A 217 20.40 27.16 22.93
CA GLN A 217 19.51 27.43 21.78
C GLN A 217 19.72 28.83 21.19
N ASP A 218 20.67 29.02 20.26
CA ASP A 218 20.76 30.30 19.52
C ASP A 218 21.27 30.30 18.05
N ASP A 219 21.45 29.15 17.38
CA ASP A 219 21.98 29.14 15.98
C ASP A 219 20.94 28.89 14.87
N ALA A 220 19.66 28.71 15.19
CA ALA A 220 18.61 28.37 14.20
C ALA A 220 17.90 29.60 13.57
N ALA A 221 18.13 30.81 14.09
CA ALA A 221 17.41 32.01 13.66
C ALA A 221 18.07 32.74 12.47
N ALA A 222 19.39 32.63 12.29
CA ALA A 222 20.12 33.34 11.24
C ALA A 222 19.89 32.76 9.82
N PHE A 223 19.71 31.43 9.70
CA PHE A 223 19.56 30.76 8.40
C PHE A 223 18.17 30.98 7.75
N LYS A 224 17.14 31.34 8.53
CA LYS A 224 15.78 31.61 8.02
C LYS A 224 15.59 33.05 7.50
N ALA A 225 16.47 33.98 7.85
CA ALA A 225 16.39 35.36 7.40
C ALA A 225 16.97 35.55 5.99
N GLU A 226 17.99 34.75 5.62
CA GLU A 226 18.69 34.86 4.34
C GLU A 226 17.86 34.31 3.17
N LEU A 227 17.12 33.21 3.37
CA LEU A 227 16.29 32.58 2.33
C LEU A 227 15.06 33.41 1.91
N ASN A 228 14.59 34.33 2.77
CA ASN A 228 13.41 35.16 2.50
C ASN A 228 13.72 36.45 1.73
N ASN A 229 14.99 36.87 1.67
CA ASN A 229 15.39 38.07 0.92
C ASN A 229 15.57 37.76 -0.59
N ASP A 230 16.11 36.60 -0.94
CA ASP A 230 16.32 36.20 -2.35
C ASP A 230 15.01 35.99 -3.13
N LEU A 231 13.91 35.65 -2.43
CA LEU A 231 12.58 35.49 -3.03
C LEU A 231 11.87 36.82 -3.31
N LYS A 232 12.32 37.92 -2.71
CA LYS A 232 11.68 39.23 -2.84
C LYS A 232 12.21 40.02 -4.04
N GLU A 233 13.51 39.89 -4.34
CA GLU A 233 14.15 40.60 -5.46
C GLU A 233 13.77 40.08 -6.85
N ALA A 234 13.24 38.85 -6.97
CA ALA A 234 12.83 38.29 -8.27
C ALA A 234 11.43 38.76 -8.74
N SER A 235 10.68 39.51 -7.93
CA SER A 235 9.26 39.80 -8.19
C SER A 235 8.93 41.19 -8.76
N GLU A 236 9.90 42.09 -8.92
CA GLU A 236 9.62 43.51 -9.22
C GLU A 236 9.98 43.99 -10.64
N LYS A 237 10.32 43.11 -11.59
CA LYS A 237 10.56 43.53 -12.99
C LYS A 237 10.08 42.50 -14.02
N ASP A 238 8.79 42.50 -14.34
CA ASP A 238 8.36 42.27 -15.73
C ASP A 238 6.89 42.67 -15.96
N ASN A 239 6.67 43.64 -16.86
CA ASN A 239 5.36 44.07 -17.31
C ASN A 239 5.03 43.39 -18.64
N GLY A 240 4.01 42.52 -18.66
CA GLY A 240 3.30 42.12 -19.89
C GLY A 240 3.43 40.64 -20.27
N SER A 241 2.36 39.89 -20.03
CA SER A 241 2.17 38.44 -20.23
C SER A 241 2.83 37.55 -19.16
N GLU A 242 2.12 37.35 -18.06
CA GLU A 242 2.46 36.35 -17.04
C GLU A 242 2.41 34.94 -17.64
N ASN A 243 3.56 34.47 -18.12
CA ASN A 243 3.77 33.08 -18.50
C ASN A 243 3.87 32.25 -17.23
N TYR A 244 2.72 31.85 -16.68
CA TYR A 244 2.70 30.92 -15.57
C TYR A 244 3.28 29.56 -15.99
N ILE A 245 4.32 29.13 -15.29
CA ILE A 245 5.00 27.84 -15.51
C ILE A 245 4.59 26.87 -14.40
N LEU A 246 4.07 25.71 -14.80
CA LEU A 246 3.90 24.53 -13.95
C LEU A 246 5.22 23.76 -13.92
N GLN A 247 5.75 23.51 -12.72
CA GLN A 247 6.90 22.63 -12.54
C GLN A 247 6.42 21.21 -12.32
N LEU A 248 6.86 20.29 -13.18
CA LEU A 248 6.60 18.87 -13.07
C LEU A 248 7.89 18.17 -12.63
N SER A 249 7.84 17.46 -11.50
CA SER A 249 8.90 16.57 -11.08
C SER A 249 8.36 15.16 -10.85
N GLY A 250 9.22 14.16 -10.74
CA GLY A 250 8.74 12.79 -10.59
C GLY A 250 9.86 11.77 -10.53
N GLN A 251 9.49 10.51 -10.26
CA GLN A 251 10.41 9.39 -10.26
C GLN A 251 9.85 8.23 -11.09
N VAL A 252 10.68 7.68 -11.98
CA VAL A 252 10.36 6.47 -12.75
C VAL A 252 10.94 5.26 -12.03
N THR A 253 10.13 4.23 -11.75
CA THR A 253 10.52 3.04 -11.00
C THR A 253 10.08 1.72 -11.66
N GLU A 254 10.69 0.59 -11.33
CA GLU A 254 10.25 -0.78 -11.64
C GLU A 254 10.19 -1.52 -10.30
N LEU A 255 9.01 -2.00 -9.89
CA LEU A 255 8.85 -2.74 -8.62
C LEU A 255 9.44 -1.96 -7.43
N GLY A 256 9.23 -0.64 -7.43
CA GLY A 256 9.76 0.27 -6.41
C GLY A 256 11.25 0.66 -6.55
N ARG A 257 11.99 0.12 -7.53
CA ARG A 257 13.40 0.48 -7.78
C ARG A 257 13.52 1.57 -8.84
N PRO A 258 14.33 2.62 -8.66
CA PRO A 258 14.48 3.68 -9.65
C PRO A 258 15.00 3.19 -11.00
N ILE A 259 14.44 3.72 -12.08
CA ILE A 259 14.82 3.43 -13.46
C ILE A 259 15.64 4.58 -14.01
N TYR A 260 16.94 4.34 -14.20
CA TYR A 260 17.85 5.26 -14.89
C TYR A 260 17.62 5.26 -16.41
N GLN A 261 17.84 6.41 -17.06
CA GLN A 261 17.74 6.62 -18.52
C GLN A 261 16.37 6.28 -19.14
N ALA A 262 15.30 6.37 -18.37
CA ALA A 262 13.97 6.41 -18.97
C ALA A 262 13.83 7.73 -19.77
N LYS A 263 13.35 7.62 -21.00
CA LYS A 263 13.06 8.72 -21.91
C LYS A 263 11.67 9.26 -21.63
N ILE A 264 11.58 10.54 -21.30
CA ILE A 264 10.32 11.25 -21.02
C ILE A 264 10.09 12.24 -22.15
N ARG A 265 9.09 11.97 -22.98
CA ARG A 265 8.68 12.85 -24.07
C ARG A 265 7.38 13.54 -23.71
N ILE A 266 7.35 14.87 -23.78
CA ILE A 266 6.16 15.66 -23.46
C ILE A 266 5.67 16.35 -24.73
N LYS A 267 4.42 16.10 -25.10
CA LYS A 267 3.76 16.73 -26.26
C LYS A 267 2.64 17.65 -25.79
N SER A 268 2.62 18.91 -26.22
CA SER A 268 1.46 19.79 -26.01
C SER A 268 0.37 19.53 -27.04
N TYR A 269 -0.89 19.55 -26.62
CA TYR A 269 -2.03 19.50 -27.53
C TYR A 269 -2.20 20.85 -28.24
N GLY A 270 -2.36 20.84 -29.57
CA GLY A 270 -2.66 22.03 -30.37
C GLY A 270 -1.47 22.93 -30.77
N SER A 271 -0.23 22.53 -30.48
CA SER A 271 0.98 23.18 -30.96
C SER A 271 1.88 22.15 -31.64
N SER A 272 2.33 22.44 -32.86
CA SER A 272 3.34 21.63 -33.57
C SER A 272 4.76 21.85 -33.03
N ALA A 273 4.98 22.90 -32.24
CA ALA A 273 6.22 23.11 -31.50
C ALA A 273 6.23 22.24 -30.25
N SER A 274 7.23 21.36 -30.13
CA SER A 274 7.62 20.76 -28.86
C SER A 274 8.08 21.87 -27.92
N LEU A 275 7.86 21.70 -26.61
CA LEU A 275 8.26 22.68 -25.59
C LEU A 275 9.78 22.94 -25.53
N ASN A 276 10.57 22.13 -26.22
CA ASN A 276 12.02 22.20 -26.29
C ASN A 276 12.40 22.69 -27.69
N GLU A 277 12.18 23.96 -27.99
CA GLU A 277 12.62 24.53 -29.25
C GLU A 277 14.15 24.45 -29.36
N GLY A 278 14.67 23.46 -30.10
CA GLY A 278 16.05 23.52 -30.60
C GLY A 278 16.82 22.24 -30.92
N LYS A 279 16.39 21.01 -30.59
CA LYS A 279 17.17 19.79 -30.92
C LYS A 279 16.28 18.60 -31.27
N SER A 280 16.68 17.82 -32.28
CA SER A 280 15.89 16.75 -32.92
C SER A 280 15.58 15.52 -32.04
N GLU A 281 15.80 15.59 -30.73
CA GLU A 281 15.56 14.50 -29.80
C GLU A 281 14.96 15.04 -28.48
N ASP A 282 13.69 15.45 -28.52
CA ASP A 282 12.98 15.99 -27.36
C ASP A 282 12.53 14.89 -26.40
N PHE A 283 13.47 14.35 -25.64
CA PHE A 283 13.18 13.58 -24.45
C PHE A 283 14.04 14.04 -23.27
N ILE A 284 13.44 14.10 -22.10
CA ILE A 284 14.13 14.27 -20.82
C ILE A 284 14.54 12.88 -20.36
N LEU A 285 15.83 12.66 -20.11
CA LEU A 285 16.30 11.42 -19.51
C LEU A 285 16.16 11.50 -17.99
N THR A 286 15.72 10.40 -17.36
CA THR A 286 15.74 10.31 -15.91
C THR A 286 17.17 10.28 -15.38
N GLN A 287 17.38 10.93 -14.23
CA GLN A 287 18.62 10.92 -13.47
C GLN A 287 18.84 9.54 -12.80
N ASN A 288 20.01 9.33 -12.19
CA ASN A 288 20.41 8.03 -11.59
C ASN A 288 19.41 7.49 -10.57
N ASN A 289 18.75 8.37 -9.83
CA ASN A 289 17.69 8.01 -8.87
C ASN A 289 16.31 7.84 -9.54
N GLY A 290 16.24 7.74 -10.86
CA GLY A 290 15.00 7.67 -11.63
C GLY A 290 14.22 8.99 -11.69
N SER A 291 14.75 10.08 -11.13
CA SER A 291 14.02 11.34 -11.08
C SER A 291 14.05 12.11 -12.40
N TYR A 292 13.05 12.95 -12.61
CA TYR A 292 13.00 13.88 -13.74
C TYR A 292 12.36 15.21 -13.35
N PHE A 293 12.62 16.22 -14.16
CA PHE A 293 12.05 17.56 -14.01
C PHE A 293 11.70 18.16 -15.37
N ALA A 294 10.52 18.77 -15.49
CA ALA A 294 10.04 19.45 -16.68
C ALA A 294 9.28 20.72 -16.30
N LYS A 295 9.33 21.74 -17.17
CA LYS A 295 8.54 22.98 -17.04
C LYS A 295 7.45 22.97 -18.11
N LEU A 296 6.20 23.13 -17.70
CA LEU A 296 5.01 23.14 -18.57
C LEU A 296 4.36 24.51 -18.50
N GLN A 297 3.74 24.99 -19.58
CA GLN A 297 3.01 26.25 -19.58
C GLN A 297 1.56 26.02 -19.11
N LEU A 298 1.05 26.86 -18.19
CA LEU A 298 -0.35 26.78 -17.77
C LEU A 298 -1.31 27.14 -18.92
N GLY A 299 -2.48 26.52 -18.92
CA GLY A 299 -3.51 26.68 -19.94
C GLY A 299 -3.32 25.81 -21.18
N LYS A 300 -2.34 24.90 -21.18
CA LYS A 300 -2.13 23.91 -22.23
C LYS A 300 -2.38 22.51 -21.69
N ALA A 301 -2.86 21.63 -22.57
CA ALA A 301 -2.95 20.21 -22.31
C ALA A 301 -1.68 19.51 -22.80
N TYR A 302 -1.21 18.50 -22.06
CA TYR A 302 0.00 17.77 -22.36
C TYR A 302 -0.24 16.26 -22.35
N THR A 303 0.46 15.55 -23.23
CA THR A 303 0.63 14.09 -23.16
C THR A 303 2.08 13.77 -22.86
N ILE A 304 2.33 13.06 -21.76
CA ILE A 304 3.66 12.65 -21.31
C ILE A 304 3.82 11.17 -21.63
N TYR A 305 4.85 10.83 -22.39
CA TYR A 305 5.27 9.47 -22.69
C TYR A 305 6.52 9.16 -21.90
N VAL A 306 6.50 8.06 -21.14
CA VAL A 306 7.66 7.55 -20.42
C VAL A 306 8.01 6.20 -21.02
N SER A 307 9.21 6.08 -21.59
CA SER A 307 9.68 4.87 -22.26
C SER A 307 11.11 4.52 -21.85
N ARG A 308 11.46 3.24 -21.94
CA ARG A 308 12.84 2.75 -21.83
C ARG A 308 12.97 1.52 -22.71
N GLU A 309 14.15 1.32 -23.30
CA GLU A 309 14.41 0.13 -24.09
C GLU A 309 14.18 -1.14 -23.26
N GLY A 310 13.39 -2.09 -23.79
CA GLY A 310 12.98 -3.30 -23.07
C GLY A 310 11.82 -3.11 -22.08
N TYR A 311 11.12 -1.98 -22.07
CA TYR A 311 9.95 -1.71 -21.22
C TYR A 311 8.74 -1.24 -22.04
N TYR A 312 7.54 -1.42 -21.50
CA TYR A 312 6.33 -0.84 -22.09
C TYR A 312 6.31 0.69 -21.90
N THR A 313 6.07 1.42 -23.00
CA THR A 313 5.87 2.87 -22.95
C THR A 313 4.53 3.18 -22.24
N LYS A 314 4.55 4.03 -21.22
CA LYS A 314 3.35 4.55 -20.56
C LYS A 314 3.07 5.97 -21.03
N SER A 315 1.80 6.32 -21.22
CA SER A 315 1.37 7.68 -21.55
C SER A 315 0.38 8.23 -20.53
N PHE A 316 0.52 9.51 -20.17
CA PHE A 316 -0.36 10.23 -19.24
C PHE A 316 -0.85 11.53 -19.89
N PHE A 317 -2.10 11.90 -19.62
CA PHE A 317 -2.67 13.17 -20.05
C PHE A 317 -2.80 14.12 -18.86
N ILE A 318 -2.36 15.37 -19.03
CA ILE A 318 -2.43 16.41 -18.01
C ILE A 318 -3.04 17.66 -18.62
N GLY A 319 -4.16 18.11 -18.08
CA GLY A 319 -4.73 19.42 -18.38
C GLY A 319 -4.38 20.39 -17.25
N ALA A 320 -3.69 21.48 -17.58
CA ALA A 320 -3.43 22.56 -16.62
C ALA A 320 -4.40 23.71 -16.89
N ASP A 321 -5.57 23.72 -16.24
CA ASP A 321 -6.57 24.79 -16.41
C ASP A 321 -6.13 26.08 -15.71
N LYS A 322 -6.20 27.22 -16.43
CA LYS A 322 -5.88 28.54 -15.88
C LYS A 322 -6.88 29.00 -14.81
N LYS A 323 -8.13 28.52 -14.84
CA LYS A 323 -9.19 29.06 -13.98
C LYS A 323 -9.08 28.67 -12.49
N ASN A 324 -8.24 27.69 -12.14
CA ASN A 324 -8.17 27.12 -10.79
C ASN A 324 -6.81 27.29 -10.07
N LEU A 325 -5.85 28.05 -10.63
CA LEU A 325 -4.52 28.20 -10.02
C LEU A 325 -4.16 29.67 -9.80
N GLN A 326 -4.29 30.18 -8.56
CA GLN A 326 -3.74 31.48 -8.15
C GLN A 326 -2.32 31.40 -7.58
N LYS A 327 -1.68 30.22 -7.48
CA LYS A 327 -0.28 30.06 -7.05
C LYS A 327 0.37 28.88 -7.78
N SER A 328 1.67 28.98 -8.05
CA SER A 328 2.48 27.94 -8.66
C SER A 328 2.46 26.66 -7.81
N TYR A 329 1.81 25.61 -8.31
CA TYR A 329 1.88 24.28 -7.69
C TYR A 329 2.93 23.45 -8.43
N GLY A 330 3.80 22.76 -7.69
CA GLY A 330 4.62 21.68 -8.25
C GLY A 330 3.77 20.41 -8.36
N LEU A 331 3.75 19.78 -9.53
CA LEU A 331 3.10 18.47 -9.71
C LEU A 331 4.16 17.37 -9.62
N ILE A 332 3.95 16.39 -8.73
CA ILE A 332 4.83 15.22 -8.60
C ILE A 332 4.17 14.00 -9.27
N LEU A 333 4.81 13.43 -10.28
CA LEU A 333 4.34 12.24 -11.00
C LEU A 333 5.33 11.07 -10.84
N ASN A 334 4.90 10.03 -10.12
CA ASN A 334 5.69 8.80 -10.01
C ASN A 334 5.16 7.75 -10.98
N VAL A 335 6.04 7.24 -11.85
CA VAL A 335 5.68 6.34 -12.94
C VAL A 335 6.36 4.99 -12.76
N GLU A 336 5.59 3.91 -12.68
CA GLU A 336 6.14 2.55 -12.65
C GLU A 336 6.18 1.95 -14.06
N LEU A 337 7.33 1.55 -14.59
CA LEU A 337 7.43 0.83 -15.88
C LEU A 337 7.51 -0.68 -15.66
N LEU A 338 6.93 -1.43 -16.58
CA LEU A 338 6.98 -2.89 -16.59
C LEU A 338 7.93 -3.36 -17.69
N ARG A 339 8.87 -4.24 -17.33
CA ARG A 339 9.85 -4.81 -18.25
C ARG A 339 9.20 -5.85 -19.16
N ILE A 340 9.54 -5.79 -20.45
CA ILE A 340 9.19 -6.82 -21.42
C ILE A 340 10.11 -8.01 -21.15
N ARG A 341 9.57 -9.09 -20.56
CA ARG A 341 10.33 -10.35 -20.47
C ARG A 341 10.40 -10.94 -21.87
N ASN A 342 11.62 -11.19 -22.36
CA ASN A 342 11.84 -11.97 -23.58
C ASN A 342 11.12 -13.31 -23.42
N PHE A 343 10.11 -13.58 -24.26
CA PHE A 343 9.57 -14.91 -24.48
C PHE A 343 10.63 -15.75 -25.21
N LYS A 344 11.71 -16.15 -24.50
CA LYS A 344 12.60 -17.21 -24.96
C LYS A 344 11.83 -18.52 -24.85
N GLY A 345 11.26 -18.97 -25.96
CA GLY A 345 10.52 -20.24 -26.03
C GLY A 345 9.53 -20.38 -27.19
N LEU A 346 9.24 -19.31 -27.92
CA LEU A 346 8.51 -19.40 -29.19
C LEU A 346 9.54 -19.32 -30.33
N GLU A 347 9.89 -20.47 -30.89
CA GLU A 347 10.61 -20.50 -32.17
C GLU A 347 9.80 -19.69 -33.20
N LYS A 348 10.49 -18.83 -33.96
CA LYS A 348 9.87 -18.08 -35.06
C LYS A 348 9.15 -19.09 -35.96
N PRO A 349 7.86 -18.92 -36.28
CA PRO A 349 7.26 -19.73 -37.33
C PRO A 349 8.05 -19.49 -38.62
N GLU A 350 8.53 -20.58 -39.21
CA GLU A 350 9.26 -20.55 -40.49
C GLU A 350 8.40 -19.83 -41.53
N GLY A 351 8.97 -18.79 -42.16
CA GLY A 351 8.32 -18.02 -43.22
C GLY A 351 8.11 -16.53 -42.94
N LEU A 352 8.27 -16.05 -41.70
CA LEU A 352 8.09 -14.62 -41.38
C LEU A 352 9.42 -13.84 -41.47
N ASN A 353 9.69 -13.24 -42.63
CA ASN A 353 10.85 -12.36 -42.84
C ASN A 353 10.48 -10.89 -42.51
N LEU A 354 10.57 -10.55 -41.22
CA LEU A 354 10.22 -9.24 -40.65
C LEU A 354 11.02 -8.07 -41.24
N ASP A 355 12.25 -8.31 -41.70
CA ASP A 355 13.09 -7.26 -42.29
C ASP A 355 12.53 -6.80 -43.65
N LYS A 356 11.93 -7.73 -44.41
CA LYS A 356 11.33 -7.46 -45.73
C LYS A 356 10.02 -6.67 -45.65
N GLU A 357 9.21 -6.87 -44.60
CA GLU A 357 7.99 -6.07 -44.39
C GLU A 357 8.31 -4.66 -43.88
N TYR A 358 9.35 -4.52 -43.05
CA TYR A 358 9.79 -3.22 -42.55
C TYR A 358 10.41 -2.34 -43.65
N ASP A 359 11.16 -2.94 -44.58
CA ASP A 359 11.70 -2.22 -45.74
C ASP A 359 10.62 -1.80 -46.75
N ASN A 360 9.58 -2.62 -46.96
CA ASN A 360 8.42 -2.25 -47.78
C ASN A 360 7.65 -1.06 -47.19
N TYR A 361 7.53 -0.99 -45.87
CA TYR A 361 6.92 0.15 -45.16
C TYR A 361 7.75 1.44 -45.33
N ARG A 362 9.09 1.34 -45.27
CA ARG A 362 10.00 2.48 -45.48
C ARG A 362 9.94 3.01 -46.92
N TYR A 363 9.72 2.14 -47.89
CA TYR A 363 9.58 2.49 -49.31
C TYR A 363 8.25 3.21 -49.61
N ALA A 364 7.15 2.81 -48.95
CA ALA A 364 5.85 3.45 -49.09
C ALA A 364 5.81 4.90 -48.54
N LYS A 365 6.54 5.17 -47.45
CA LYS A 365 6.58 6.50 -46.80
C LYS A 365 7.30 7.58 -47.62
N LYS A 366 8.10 7.20 -48.62
CA LYS A 366 8.84 8.13 -49.49
C LYS A 366 8.02 8.70 -50.66
N LYS A 367 6.84 8.15 -50.96
CA LYS A 367 6.07 8.53 -52.16
C LYS A 367 4.88 9.46 -51.94
N ASP A 368 4.34 9.58 -50.72
CA ASP A 368 3.13 10.39 -50.52
C ASP A 368 3.42 11.68 -49.72
N ALA A 369 3.39 12.78 -50.47
CA ALA A 369 3.45 14.15 -49.99
C ALA A 369 2.07 14.64 -49.51
N PHE A 370 2.11 15.43 -48.44
CA PHE A 370 1.17 16.50 -48.08
C PHE A 370 -0.33 16.13 -47.91
N VAL A 371 -0.77 16.04 -46.65
CA VAL A 371 -2.20 16.07 -46.28
C VAL A 371 -2.44 17.29 -45.38
N PRO A 372 -3.41 18.18 -45.67
CA PRO A 372 -3.67 19.36 -44.85
C PRO A 372 -4.33 18.99 -43.51
N ALA A 373 -4.04 19.79 -42.49
CA ALA A 373 -4.60 19.68 -41.15
C ALA A 373 -6.13 19.85 -41.18
N GLY A 374 -6.87 18.77 -40.92
CA GLY A 374 -8.32 18.83 -40.81
C GLY A 374 -9.04 17.51 -41.05
N SER A 375 -8.66 16.43 -40.37
CA SER A 375 -9.56 15.28 -40.17
C SER A 375 -9.07 14.41 -39.02
N TYR A 376 -9.96 14.17 -38.06
CA TYR A 376 -9.74 13.25 -36.94
C TYR A 376 -9.74 11.82 -37.46
N GLY A 377 -8.57 11.20 -37.53
CA GLY A 377 -8.39 9.80 -37.87
C GLY A 377 -7.35 9.17 -36.95
N ILE A 378 -7.70 7.99 -36.40
CA ILE A 378 -6.77 7.15 -35.65
C ILE A 378 -5.54 6.88 -36.51
N ASP A 379 -4.37 7.10 -35.92
CA ASP A 379 -3.04 6.91 -36.50
C ASP A 379 -2.96 5.58 -37.29
N PRO A 380 -2.51 5.59 -38.57
CA PRO A 380 -2.37 4.37 -39.38
C PRO A 380 -1.59 3.26 -38.67
N GLU A 381 -0.63 3.60 -37.81
CA GLU A 381 0.14 2.64 -37.01
C GLU A 381 -0.75 1.84 -36.04
N VAL A 382 -1.79 2.47 -35.47
CA VAL A 382 -2.72 1.84 -34.53
C VAL A 382 -3.69 0.89 -35.25
N LYS A 383 -4.03 1.16 -36.51
CA LYS A 383 -4.89 0.27 -37.33
C LYS A 383 -4.19 -1.04 -37.68
N VAL A 384 -2.90 -0.99 -38.02
CA VAL A 384 -2.11 -2.18 -38.36
C VAL A 384 -1.88 -3.05 -37.12
N LEU A 385 -1.53 -2.44 -35.99
CA LEU A 385 -1.38 -3.15 -34.72
C LEU A 385 -2.69 -3.82 -34.26
N ARG A 386 -3.84 -3.16 -34.40
CA ARG A 386 -5.14 -3.77 -34.07
C ARG A 386 -5.44 -5.01 -34.90
N LYS A 387 -5.14 -4.98 -36.19
CA LYS A 387 -5.34 -6.13 -37.08
C LYS A 387 -4.42 -7.29 -36.66
N PHE A 388 -3.15 -7.00 -36.40
CA PHE A 388 -2.18 -7.99 -35.94
C PHE A 388 -2.62 -8.70 -34.64
N TYR A 389 -3.11 -7.96 -33.65
CA TYR A 389 -3.60 -8.55 -32.39
C TYR A 389 -4.92 -9.32 -32.54
N ALA A 390 -5.80 -8.91 -33.45
CA ALA A 390 -7.04 -9.62 -33.74
C ALA A 390 -6.77 -10.99 -34.38
N ASP A 391 -5.86 -11.04 -35.36
CA ASP A 391 -5.47 -12.28 -36.04
C ASP A 391 -4.80 -13.28 -35.05
N LEU A 392 -4.03 -12.78 -34.09
CA LEU A 392 -3.38 -13.57 -33.05
C LEU A 392 -4.37 -14.15 -32.02
N LYS A 393 -5.41 -13.38 -31.66
CA LYS A 393 -6.48 -13.82 -30.75
C LYS A 393 -7.33 -14.94 -31.37
N ASP A 394 -7.71 -14.78 -32.63
CA ASP A 394 -8.52 -15.77 -33.37
C ASP A 394 -7.77 -17.11 -33.51
N GLN A 395 -6.46 -17.08 -33.80
CA GLN A 395 -5.63 -18.29 -33.80
C GLN A 395 -5.59 -18.98 -32.42
N TRP A 396 -5.58 -18.21 -31.34
CA TRP A 396 -5.55 -18.71 -29.96
C TRP A 396 -6.88 -19.33 -29.51
N GLU A 397 -8.00 -18.71 -29.90
CA GLU A 397 -9.35 -19.21 -29.60
C GLU A 397 -9.66 -20.51 -30.35
N ARG A 398 -9.24 -20.62 -31.61
CA ARG A 398 -9.37 -21.88 -32.39
C ARG A 398 -8.57 -23.02 -31.77
N TYR A 399 -7.38 -22.74 -31.25
CA TYR A 399 -6.55 -23.72 -30.56
C TYR A 399 -7.23 -24.27 -29.30
N TYR A 400 -7.91 -23.43 -28.51
CA TYR A 400 -8.64 -23.88 -27.31
C TYR A 400 -9.95 -24.58 -27.63
N ALA A 401 -10.71 -24.10 -28.61
CA ALA A 401 -11.95 -24.74 -29.05
C ALA A 401 -11.72 -26.16 -29.59
N GLN A 402 -10.57 -26.43 -30.20
CA GLN A 402 -10.19 -27.77 -30.64
C GLN A 402 -9.75 -28.71 -29.52
N ASN A 403 -9.34 -28.17 -28.35
CA ASN A 403 -8.65 -28.94 -27.32
C ASN A 403 -9.37 -28.99 -25.95
N GLY A 404 -10.50 -28.30 -25.74
CA GLY A 404 -11.25 -28.29 -24.47
C GLY A 404 -12.75 -28.53 -24.64
N ARG A 405 -13.23 -29.74 -24.30
CA ARG A 405 -14.67 -30.07 -24.19
C ARG A 405 -15.24 -29.58 -22.85
N MET A 406 -16.32 -28.82 -22.88
CA MET A 406 -17.39 -28.85 -21.88
C MET A 406 -18.74 -28.65 -22.57
N ASP A 407 -19.71 -29.48 -22.16
CA ASP A 407 -21.05 -29.60 -22.72
C ASP A 407 -21.94 -28.38 -22.40
N ALA A 408 -22.75 -27.98 -23.37
CA ALA A 408 -23.69 -26.86 -23.28
C ALA A 408 -25.03 -27.29 -22.64
N PRO A 409 -25.70 -26.44 -21.84
CA PRO A 409 -27.04 -26.74 -21.35
C PRO A 409 -28.14 -26.42 -22.38
N LEU A 410 -29.19 -27.23 -22.32
CA LEU A 410 -30.40 -27.20 -23.16
C LEU A 410 -31.19 -25.89 -23.01
N GLU A 411 -31.51 -25.29 -24.16
CA GLU A 411 -32.35 -24.11 -24.31
C GLU A 411 -33.83 -24.51 -24.30
N VAL A 412 -34.59 -24.04 -23.31
CA VAL A 412 -36.05 -24.22 -23.23
C VAL A 412 -36.72 -23.13 -24.08
N GLN A 413 -37.38 -23.53 -25.17
CA GLN A 413 -38.18 -22.63 -26.00
C GLN A 413 -39.52 -22.28 -25.32
N GLU A 414 -39.76 -21.00 -25.07
CA GLU A 414 -41.11 -20.48 -24.82
C GLU A 414 -41.94 -20.47 -26.11
N PRO A 415 -43.24 -20.80 -26.06
CA PRO A 415 -44.08 -20.78 -27.25
C PRO A 415 -44.43 -19.35 -27.68
N SER A 416 -44.14 -19.08 -28.95
CA SER A 416 -44.46 -17.89 -29.73
C SER A 416 -45.92 -17.44 -29.59
N GLN A 417 -46.12 -16.19 -29.14
CA GLN A 417 -47.36 -15.44 -29.30
C GLN A 417 -47.58 -15.10 -30.78
N LYS A 418 -48.22 -16.00 -31.52
CA LYS A 418 -48.85 -15.67 -32.80
C LYS A 418 -50.04 -16.58 -33.01
N ASP A 419 -51.19 -15.95 -33.25
CA ASP A 419 -52.49 -16.51 -33.66
C ASP A 419 -53.62 -16.30 -32.63
N LYS A 420 -54.03 -15.03 -32.47
CA LYS A 420 -55.41 -14.68 -32.17
C LYS A 420 -56.07 -14.20 -33.46
N LYS A 421 -56.64 -15.14 -34.22
CA LYS A 421 -57.65 -14.85 -35.24
C LYS A 421 -59.00 -15.37 -34.76
N GLU A 422 -59.98 -14.48 -34.80
CA GLU A 422 -61.39 -14.72 -34.53
C GLU A 422 -61.92 -15.94 -35.28
N VAL A 423 -62.51 -16.89 -34.54
CA VAL A 423 -63.49 -17.82 -35.08
C VAL A 423 -64.70 -17.79 -34.13
N LYS A 424 -65.68 -16.96 -34.47
CA LYS A 424 -67.06 -17.11 -33.98
C LYS A 424 -67.66 -18.32 -34.69
N ALA A 425 -67.72 -19.46 -34.00
CA ALA A 425 -68.49 -20.63 -34.43
C ALA A 425 -69.56 -20.96 -33.39
N GLN A 426 -70.78 -21.13 -33.91
CA GLN A 426 -72.00 -21.48 -33.19
C GLN A 426 -71.81 -22.76 -32.36
N ARG A 427 -72.10 -22.68 -31.06
CA ARG A 427 -72.12 -23.83 -30.14
C ARG A 427 -73.44 -24.60 -30.30
N LYS A 428 -73.38 -25.86 -30.74
CA LYS A 428 -74.39 -26.87 -30.40
C LYS A 428 -74.16 -27.32 -28.95
N PRO A 429 -75.22 -27.64 -28.18
CA PRO A 429 -75.07 -28.15 -26.82
C PRO A 429 -74.37 -29.53 -26.83
N PRO A 430 -73.41 -29.77 -25.92
CA PRO A 430 -72.71 -31.05 -25.82
C PRO A 430 -73.65 -32.16 -25.34
N SER A 431 -73.35 -33.38 -25.78
CA SER A 431 -74.05 -34.61 -25.39
C SER A 431 -73.86 -34.88 -23.88
N PRO A 432 -74.86 -35.41 -23.16
CA PRO A 432 -74.76 -35.70 -21.73
C PRO A 432 -73.62 -36.67 -21.35
N THR A 433 -73.07 -37.44 -22.30
CA THR A 433 -71.90 -38.32 -22.07
C THR A 433 -70.59 -37.53 -21.92
N ASP A 434 -70.47 -36.36 -22.57
CA ASP A 434 -69.24 -35.55 -22.53
C ASP A 434 -69.11 -34.75 -21.21
N ALA A 435 -70.24 -34.45 -20.57
CA ALA A 435 -70.27 -33.72 -19.30
C ALA A 435 -69.66 -34.53 -18.14
N ASN A 436 -69.85 -35.86 -18.13
CA ASN A 436 -69.27 -36.73 -17.09
C ASN A 436 -67.76 -36.92 -17.24
N LEU A 437 -67.26 -37.04 -18.48
CA LEU A 437 -65.81 -37.10 -18.75
C LEU A 437 -65.12 -35.79 -18.41
N GLN A 438 -65.77 -34.66 -18.67
CA GLN A 438 -65.23 -33.35 -18.31
C GLN A 438 -65.15 -33.17 -16.79
N ALA A 439 -66.20 -33.56 -16.05
CA ALA A 439 -66.21 -33.52 -14.58
C ALA A 439 -65.12 -34.42 -13.96
N GLN A 440 -64.86 -35.61 -14.52
CA GLN A 440 -63.76 -36.47 -14.07
C GLN A 440 -62.39 -35.83 -14.33
N SER A 441 -62.17 -35.24 -15.50
CA SER A 441 -60.90 -34.57 -15.81
C SER A 441 -60.63 -33.34 -14.94
N GLU A 442 -61.68 -32.62 -14.54
CA GLU A 442 -61.58 -31.46 -13.66
C GLU A 442 -61.26 -31.91 -12.22
N ALA A 443 -61.87 -33.00 -11.74
CA ALA A 443 -61.57 -33.58 -10.44
C ALA A 443 -60.13 -34.13 -10.36
N GLU A 444 -59.61 -34.75 -11.42
CA GLU A 444 -58.21 -35.22 -11.48
C GLU A 444 -57.21 -34.06 -11.45
N LYS A 445 -57.47 -32.99 -12.21
CA LYS A 445 -56.64 -31.77 -12.18
C LYS A 445 -56.63 -31.11 -10.82
N GLU A 446 -57.77 -31.08 -10.14
CA GLU A 446 -57.84 -30.53 -8.78
C GLU A 446 -57.06 -31.40 -7.78
N ALA A 447 -57.17 -32.73 -7.89
CA ALA A 447 -56.39 -33.65 -7.06
C ALA A 447 -54.88 -33.52 -7.30
N GLU A 448 -54.45 -33.40 -8.56
CA GLU A 448 -53.04 -33.19 -8.92
C GLU A 448 -52.52 -31.83 -8.44
N SER A 449 -53.32 -30.77 -8.54
CA SER A 449 -52.99 -29.45 -8.01
C SER A 449 -52.77 -29.49 -6.49
N ARG A 450 -53.64 -30.19 -5.75
CA ARG A 450 -53.50 -30.38 -4.30
C ARG A 450 -52.24 -31.18 -3.95
N ARG A 451 -51.92 -32.22 -4.72
CA ARG A 451 -50.70 -33.02 -4.54
C ARG A 451 -49.43 -32.22 -4.79
N ASN A 452 -49.39 -31.43 -5.87
CA ASN A 452 -48.25 -30.58 -6.20
C ASN A 452 -48.06 -29.46 -5.18
N LYS A 453 -49.15 -28.91 -4.64
CA LYS A 453 -49.10 -27.95 -3.55
C LYS A 453 -48.51 -28.57 -2.27
N ALA A 454 -48.95 -29.77 -1.90
CA ALA A 454 -48.41 -30.47 -0.72
C ALA A 454 -46.92 -30.81 -0.87
N LEU A 455 -46.49 -31.27 -2.06
CA LEU A 455 -45.07 -31.54 -2.34
C LEU A 455 -44.21 -30.27 -2.24
N LYS A 456 -44.71 -29.14 -2.75
CA LYS A 456 -44.01 -27.86 -2.66
C LYS A 456 -43.89 -27.37 -1.21
N GLU A 457 -44.95 -27.50 -0.41
CA GLU A 457 -44.92 -27.17 1.02
C GLU A 457 -43.94 -28.06 1.80
N GLU A 458 -43.83 -29.35 1.44
CA GLU A 458 -42.86 -30.27 2.04
C GLU A 458 -41.41 -29.94 1.65
N GLU A 459 -41.15 -29.59 0.40
CA GLU A 459 -39.84 -29.15 -0.08
C GLU A 459 -39.40 -27.84 0.58
N GLU A 460 -40.30 -26.87 0.70
CA GLU A 460 -40.05 -25.62 1.42
C GLU A 460 -39.76 -25.87 2.92
N ARG A 461 -40.43 -26.84 3.56
CA ARG A 461 -40.14 -27.23 4.94
C ARG A 461 -38.74 -27.83 5.07
N ARG A 462 -38.36 -28.76 4.18
CA ARG A 462 -37.01 -29.36 4.17
C ARG A 462 -35.91 -28.33 3.95
N LEU A 463 -36.13 -27.37 3.05
CA LEU A 463 -35.16 -26.29 2.80
C LEU A 463 -35.01 -25.37 4.02
N ARG A 464 -36.08 -25.10 4.77
CA ARG A 464 -35.99 -24.33 6.02
C ARG A 464 -35.19 -25.08 7.10
N GLU A 465 -35.48 -26.36 7.30
CA GLU A 465 -34.74 -27.22 8.25
C GLU A 465 -33.24 -27.29 7.90
N GLU A 466 -32.89 -27.44 6.62
CA GLU A 466 -31.49 -27.46 6.16
C GLU A 466 -30.78 -26.11 6.39
N MET A 467 -31.48 -24.99 6.17
CA MET A 467 -30.95 -23.65 6.40
C MET A 467 -30.73 -23.38 7.90
N GLU A 468 -31.67 -23.79 8.76
CA GLU A 468 -31.53 -23.68 10.22
C GLU A 468 -30.36 -24.54 10.74
N GLU A 469 -30.17 -25.75 10.20
CA GLU A 469 -29.03 -26.60 10.55
C GLU A 469 -27.69 -25.99 10.12
N LYS A 470 -27.61 -25.43 8.90
CA LYS A 470 -26.42 -24.71 8.42
C LYS A 470 -26.10 -23.49 9.27
N GLU A 471 -27.11 -22.74 9.69
CA GLU A 471 -26.94 -21.59 10.58
C GLU A 471 -26.42 -22.01 11.96
N ARG A 472 -26.96 -23.11 12.52
CA ARG A 472 -26.48 -23.67 13.80
C ARG A 472 -25.01 -24.10 13.72
N MET A 473 -24.63 -24.80 12.65
CA MET A 473 -23.24 -25.23 12.42
C MET A 473 -22.28 -24.04 12.24
N ALA A 474 -22.70 -23.02 11.49
CA ALA A 474 -21.90 -21.80 11.30
C ALA A 474 -21.67 -21.06 12.64
N LYS A 475 -22.71 -20.97 13.48
CA LYS A 475 -22.61 -20.35 14.81
C LYS A 475 -21.69 -21.14 15.74
N GLU A 476 -21.76 -22.46 15.73
CA GLU A 476 -20.87 -23.32 16.52
C GLU A 476 -19.40 -23.21 16.08
N GLU A 477 -19.15 -23.15 14.76
CA GLU A 477 -17.80 -22.91 14.22
C GLU A 477 -17.25 -21.53 14.61
N GLU A 478 -18.09 -20.49 14.57
CA GLU A 478 -17.70 -19.15 15.01
C GLU A 478 -17.36 -19.12 16.51
N GLU A 479 -18.17 -19.75 17.37
CA GLU A 479 -17.88 -19.87 18.80
C GLU A 479 -16.57 -20.63 19.06
N ARG A 480 -16.30 -21.69 18.30
CA ARG A 480 -15.04 -22.42 18.38
C ARG A 480 -13.84 -21.54 18.01
N ARG A 481 -13.92 -20.78 16.90
CA ARG A 481 -12.87 -19.84 16.48
C ARG A 481 -12.65 -18.75 17.54
N GLN A 482 -13.71 -18.24 18.17
CA GLN A 482 -13.57 -17.27 19.25
C GLN A 482 -12.88 -17.87 20.49
N ARG A 483 -13.12 -19.14 20.82
CA ARG A 483 -12.39 -19.81 21.91
C ARG A 483 -10.91 -19.98 21.59
N GLU A 484 -10.58 -20.42 20.37
CA GLU A 484 -9.19 -20.55 19.90
C GLU A 484 -8.44 -19.20 19.95
N ILE A 485 -9.09 -18.09 19.56
CA ILE A 485 -8.50 -16.74 19.65
C ILE A 485 -8.23 -16.35 21.11
N ARG A 486 -9.18 -16.54 22.03
CA ARG A 486 -8.99 -16.21 23.45
C ARG A 486 -7.86 -17.02 24.09
N GLU A 487 -7.72 -18.30 23.71
CA GLU A 487 -6.63 -19.15 24.19
C GLU A 487 -5.26 -18.65 23.69
N LEU A 488 -5.16 -18.26 22.42
CA LEU A 488 -3.95 -17.67 21.85
C LEU A 488 -3.59 -16.34 22.52
N GLU A 489 -4.58 -15.48 22.80
CA GLU A 489 -4.38 -14.22 23.52
C GLU A 489 -3.86 -14.45 24.95
N GLN A 490 -4.44 -15.41 25.68
CA GLN A 490 -3.97 -15.78 27.02
C GLN A 490 -2.54 -16.32 26.98
N LYS A 491 -2.20 -17.15 25.99
CA LYS A 491 -0.85 -17.69 25.81
C LYS A 491 0.15 -16.58 25.48
N ALA A 492 -0.20 -15.65 24.60
CA ALA A 492 0.64 -14.51 24.25
C ALA A 492 0.87 -13.57 25.46
N LEU A 493 -0.17 -13.38 26.28
CA LEU A 493 -0.05 -12.59 27.51
C LEU A 493 0.88 -13.28 28.53
N ALA A 494 0.77 -14.59 28.71
CA ALA A 494 1.66 -15.36 29.58
C ALA A 494 3.12 -15.30 29.11
N GLU A 495 3.37 -15.44 27.80
CA GLU A 495 4.71 -15.32 27.23
C GLU A 495 5.29 -13.90 27.40
N LYS A 496 4.46 -12.86 27.27
CA LYS A 496 4.87 -11.48 27.51
C LYS A 496 5.27 -11.25 28.96
N MET A 497 4.46 -11.71 29.93
CA MET A 497 4.79 -11.61 31.36
C MET A 497 6.08 -12.36 31.70
N GLN A 498 6.30 -13.52 31.08
CA GLN A 498 7.54 -14.28 31.27
C GLN A 498 8.76 -13.51 30.75
N ARG A 499 8.67 -12.88 29.57
CA ARG A 499 9.77 -12.05 29.03
C ARG A 499 10.05 -10.81 29.89
N GLU A 500 9.02 -10.19 30.44
CA GLU A 500 9.16 -9.05 31.35
C GLU A 500 9.85 -9.48 32.66
N ALA A 501 9.47 -10.63 33.22
CA ALA A 501 10.12 -11.21 34.39
C ALA A 501 11.60 -11.56 34.12
N ASP A 502 11.90 -12.17 32.98
CA ASP A 502 13.27 -12.50 32.58
C ASP A 502 14.12 -11.23 32.39
N ALA A 503 13.56 -10.18 31.77
CA ALA A 503 14.23 -8.90 31.60
C ALA A 503 14.53 -8.22 32.95
N GLN A 504 13.58 -8.28 33.88
CA GLN A 504 13.76 -7.73 35.22
C GLN A 504 14.84 -8.48 36.02
N ALA A 505 14.89 -9.81 35.91
CA ALA A 505 15.95 -10.62 36.51
C ALA A 505 17.35 -10.28 35.96
N VAL A 506 17.45 -9.95 34.66
CA VAL A 506 18.71 -9.49 34.04
C VAL A 506 19.14 -8.13 34.60
N ILE A 507 18.21 -7.19 34.76
CA ILE A 507 18.48 -5.86 35.33
C ILE A 507 18.95 -6.00 36.79
N GLU A 508 18.25 -6.81 37.60
CA GLU A 508 18.64 -7.06 38.99
C GLU A 508 20.04 -7.68 39.09
N ALA A 509 20.36 -8.64 38.22
CA ALA A 509 21.69 -9.24 38.18
C ALA A 509 22.79 -8.24 37.75
N GLN A 510 22.47 -7.27 36.88
CA GLN A 510 23.39 -6.19 36.52
C GLN A 510 23.61 -5.23 37.69
N ASN A 511 22.55 -4.81 38.38
CA ASN A 511 22.64 -3.92 39.54
C ASN A 511 23.47 -4.56 40.67
N GLN A 512 23.25 -5.84 40.99
CA GLN A 512 24.06 -6.57 41.97
C GLN A 512 25.55 -6.61 41.59
N LYS A 513 25.86 -6.74 40.29
CA LYS A 513 27.23 -6.74 39.79
C LYS A 513 27.88 -5.35 39.91
N GLU A 514 27.12 -4.29 39.70
CA GLU A 514 27.60 -2.92 39.86
C GLU A 514 27.80 -2.56 41.33
N GLU A 515 26.87 -2.92 42.21
CA GLU A 515 27.02 -2.78 43.65
C GLU A 515 28.28 -3.49 44.17
N ALA A 516 28.53 -4.73 43.71
CA ALA A 516 29.74 -5.46 44.05
C ALA A 516 31.02 -4.71 43.64
N LYS A 517 31.05 -4.10 42.45
CA LYS A 517 32.18 -3.27 41.99
C LYS A 517 32.35 -2.00 42.82
N VAL A 518 31.27 -1.34 43.21
CA VAL A 518 31.31 -0.13 44.04
C VAL A 518 31.87 -0.47 45.43
N ILE A 519 31.43 -1.59 46.03
CA ILE A 519 31.96 -2.08 47.31
C ILE A 519 33.47 -2.36 47.19
N GLU A 520 33.90 -3.02 46.11
CA GLU A 520 35.32 -3.30 45.88
C GLU A 520 36.16 -2.02 45.69
N ALA A 521 35.68 -1.07 44.89
CA ALA A 521 36.31 0.23 44.70
C ALA A 521 36.45 1.01 46.02
N ARG A 522 35.42 0.97 46.88
CA ARG A 522 35.43 1.61 48.20
C ARG A 522 36.45 0.97 49.14
N LYS A 523 36.61 -0.36 49.10
CA LYS A 523 37.67 -1.07 49.84
C LYS A 523 39.06 -0.60 49.40
N VAL A 524 39.31 -0.51 48.09
CA VAL A 524 40.60 -0.03 47.54
C VAL A 524 40.87 1.43 47.94
N GLN A 525 39.87 2.30 47.89
CA GLN A 525 40.02 3.70 48.31
C GLN A 525 40.32 3.84 49.82
N SER A 526 39.67 3.03 50.66
CA SER A 526 39.93 3.05 52.10
C SER A 526 41.36 2.62 52.44
N ALA A 527 41.90 1.62 51.73
CA ALA A 527 43.29 1.19 51.87
C ALA A 527 44.31 2.24 51.40
N LYS A 528 43.96 3.10 50.44
CA LYS A 528 44.83 4.20 49.98
C LYS A 528 44.93 5.38 50.96
N LYS A 529 43.92 5.61 51.81
CA LYS A 529 43.90 6.74 52.76
C LYS A 529 44.73 6.49 54.03
N THR A 530 44.99 5.24 54.37
CA THR A 530 45.96 4.86 55.40
C THR A 530 47.35 4.77 54.76
N SER A 531 47.99 5.92 54.56
CA SER A 531 49.37 5.98 54.06
C SER A 531 50.35 5.67 55.18
N ASP A 532 50.63 4.38 55.35
CA ASP A 532 51.89 3.90 55.92
C ASP A 532 52.64 3.19 54.79
N VAL A 533 53.93 3.49 54.61
CA VAL A 533 54.76 3.07 53.46
C VAL A 533 54.87 1.53 53.33
N SER A 534 54.41 0.77 54.34
CA SER A 534 54.31 -0.70 54.26
C SER A 534 53.08 -1.20 53.48
N ILE A 535 52.01 -0.40 53.34
CA ILE A 535 50.73 -0.82 52.74
C ILE A 535 50.77 -0.77 51.21
N THR A 536 51.56 0.11 50.59
CA THR A 536 51.73 0.14 49.11
C THR A 536 52.39 -1.13 48.58
N LYS A 537 53.27 -1.75 49.36
CA LYS A 537 53.87 -3.05 49.02
C LYS A 537 52.84 -4.18 49.14
N GLN A 538 52.02 -4.17 50.19
CA GLN A 538 50.93 -5.13 50.38
C GLN A 538 49.82 -4.98 49.33
N LEU A 539 49.47 -3.75 48.90
CA LEU A 539 48.50 -3.49 47.84
C LEU A 539 48.97 -4.00 46.48
N ALA A 540 50.25 -3.82 46.14
CA ALA A 540 50.83 -4.39 44.92
C ALA A 540 50.83 -5.93 44.93
N GLU A 541 51.02 -6.53 46.12
CA GLU A 541 50.98 -7.98 46.31
C GLU A 541 49.54 -8.52 46.23
N ILE A 542 48.57 -7.84 46.81
CA ILE A 542 47.13 -8.14 46.69
C ILE A 542 46.66 -8.00 45.24
N GLU A 543 47.08 -6.96 44.51
CA GLU A 543 46.70 -6.77 43.10
C GLU A 543 47.33 -7.86 42.21
N ARG A 544 48.54 -8.30 42.53
CA ARG A 544 49.20 -9.41 41.85
C ARG A 544 48.51 -10.74 42.14
N GLU A 545 48.13 -11.01 43.39
CA GLU A 545 47.35 -12.19 43.77
C GLU A 545 45.95 -12.20 43.15
N ALA A 546 45.29 -11.04 43.07
CA ALA A 546 43.99 -10.91 42.41
C ALA A 546 44.10 -11.23 40.91
N ARG A 547 45.12 -10.71 40.22
CA ARG A 547 45.39 -11.06 38.81
C ARG A 547 45.74 -12.53 38.62
N ILE A 548 46.48 -13.13 39.57
CA ILE A 548 46.80 -14.57 39.54
C ILE A 548 45.54 -15.41 39.77
N LYS A 549 44.67 -15.05 40.72
CA LYS A 549 43.39 -15.74 40.96
C LYS A 549 42.40 -15.56 39.81
N GLU A 550 42.36 -14.38 39.18
CA GLU A 550 41.55 -14.15 37.99
C GLU A 550 42.07 -14.96 36.79
N ALA A 551 43.39 -15.02 36.61
CA ALA A 551 44.02 -15.86 35.59
C ALA A 551 43.81 -17.36 35.87
N ALA A 552 43.91 -17.80 37.12
CA ALA A 552 43.70 -19.18 37.54
C ALA A 552 42.23 -19.60 37.37
N SER A 553 41.27 -18.78 37.77
CA SER A 553 39.84 -19.06 37.56
C SER A 553 39.43 -19.05 36.09
N ARG A 554 40.11 -18.27 35.23
CA ARG A 554 39.98 -18.36 33.76
C ARG A 554 40.57 -19.65 33.20
N ALA A 555 41.69 -20.12 33.76
CA ALA A 555 42.34 -21.37 33.35
C ALA A 555 41.60 -22.63 33.83
N GLU A 556 40.97 -22.57 35.00
CA GLU A 556 40.21 -23.67 35.61
C GLU A 556 38.85 -23.85 34.91
N LYS A 557 38.19 -22.75 34.50
CA LYS A 557 36.99 -22.79 33.64
C LYS A 557 37.24 -23.38 32.24
N GLN A 558 38.50 -23.54 31.82
CA GLN A 558 38.86 -24.17 30.55
C GLN A 558 39.17 -25.66 30.64
N LYS A 559 39.31 -26.25 31.85
CA LYS A 559 39.79 -27.63 31.99
C LYS A 559 38.71 -28.71 32.02
N ASP A 560 37.47 -28.40 32.43
CA ASP A 560 36.45 -29.44 32.67
C ASP A 560 35.25 -29.42 31.74
N THR A 561 35.33 -28.75 30.59
CA THR A 561 34.36 -29.00 29.52
C THR A 561 34.98 -29.99 28.54
N PRO A 562 34.47 -31.21 28.36
CA PRO A 562 34.86 -32.05 27.23
C PRO A 562 34.44 -31.31 25.95
N VAL A 563 35.40 -30.56 25.39
CA VAL A 563 35.23 -29.81 24.16
C VAL A 563 35.12 -30.82 23.02
N ARG A 564 33.89 -31.24 22.71
CA ARG A 564 33.56 -31.44 21.30
C ARG A 564 33.92 -30.12 20.62
N ALA A 565 34.97 -30.11 19.81
CA ALA A 565 35.39 -28.95 19.04
C ALA A 565 34.13 -28.29 18.49
N PRO A 566 33.75 -27.08 18.96
CA PRO A 566 32.58 -26.42 18.43
C PRO A 566 32.83 -26.30 16.94
N VAL A 567 31.89 -26.79 16.13
CA VAL A 567 31.90 -26.51 14.70
C VAL A 567 31.66 -25.02 14.60
N ILE A 568 32.76 -24.24 14.57
CA ILE A 568 32.72 -22.78 14.47
C ILE A 568 32.18 -22.48 13.07
N LYS A 569 30.87 -22.23 13.01
CA LYS A 569 30.23 -21.80 11.77
C LYS A 569 30.62 -20.33 11.53
N PRO A 570 31.21 -19.98 10.38
CA PRO A 570 31.49 -18.59 10.06
C PRO A 570 30.19 -17.79 9.95
N VAL A 571 30.26 -16.51 10.34
CA VAL A 571 29.18 -15.55 10.05
C VAL A 571 29.45 -14.95 8.67
N ILE A 572 28.49 -15.10 7.75
CA ILE A 572 28.61 -14.62 6.37
C ILE A 572 27.65 -13.45 6.17
N THR A 573 28.16 -12.30 5.76
CA THR A 573 27.34 -11.13 5.41
C THR A 573 27.60 -10.71 3.98
N ARG A 574 26.53 -10.46 3.20
CA ARG A 574 26.61 -9.95 1.84
C ARG A 574 26.10 -8.51 1.79
N LYS A 575 26.83 -7.64 1.09
CA LYS A 575 26.44 -6.27 0.76
C LYS A 575 26.64 -6.03 -0.74
N THR A 576 25.80 -5.17 -1.30
CA THR A 576 25.97 -4.70 -2.67
C THR A 576 26.05 -3.18 -2.62
N ASP A 577 27.12 -2.64 -3.18
CA ASP A 577 27.35 -1.20 -3.31
C ASP A 577 27.32 -0.85 -4.81
N ASP A 578 26.30 -0.11 -5.22
CA ASP A 578 26.08 0.30 -6.61
C ASP A 578 26.84 1.61 -6.88
N GLY A 579 27.97 1.53 -7.57
CA GLY A 579 28.80 2.67 -7.97
C GLY A 579 28.52 3.13 -9.39
N TYR A 580 28.90 4.37 -9.72
CA TYR A 580 28.67 4.97 -11.05
C TYR A 580 29.28 4.17 -12.22
N MET A 581 30.31 3.35 -11.97
CA MET A 581 31.01 2.55 -13.00
C MET A 581 31.01 1.04 -12.72
N TYR A 582 30.73 0.62 -11.49
CA TYR A 582 30.83 -0.77 -11.04
C TYR A 582 29.72 -1.09 -10.04
N ASP A 583 29.06 -2.23 -10.24
CA ASP A 583 28.25 -2.89 -9.21
C ASP A 583 29.20 -3.75 -8.37
N THR A 584 29.30 -3.46 -7.07
CA THR A 584 30.25 -4.14 -6.18
C THR A 584 29.51 -5.09 -5.26
N HIS A 585 29.79 -6.38 -5.33
CA HIS A 585 29.30 -7.40 -4.40
C HIS A 585 30.38 -7.74 -3.37
N ILE A 586 30.12 -7.43 -2.10
CA ILE A 586 31.03 -7.70 -0.98
C ILE A 586 30.46 -8.83 -0.13
N THR A 587 31.21 -9.92 0.00
CA THR A 587 30.93 -11.02 0.93
C THR A 587 31.98 -11.03 2.03
N THR A 588 31.58 -10.78 3.27
CA THR A 588 32.46 -10.86 4.44
C THR A 588 32.23 -12.16 5.19
N VAL A 589 33.29 -12.93 5.40
CA VAL A 589 33.29 -14.17 6.17
C VAL A 589 34.05 -13.94 7.47
N ARG A 590 33.35 -13.98 8.61
CA ARG A 590 33.93 -13.74 9.94
C ARG A 590 34.08 -15.03 10.74
N PHE A 591 35.29 -15.25 11.22
CA PHE A 591 35.67 -16.24 12.22
C PHE A 591 36.10 -15.53 13.51
N PRO A 592 36.07 -16.21 14.68
CA PRO A 592 36.74 -15.71 15.87
C PRO A 592 38.23 -15.44 15.58
N GLY A 593 38.63 -14.17 15.57
CA GLY A 593 40.01 -13.74 15.33
C GLY A 593 40.44 -13.60 13.86
N LYS A 594 39.57 -13.86 12.87
CA LYS A 594 39.91 -13.67 11.45
C LYS A 594 38.70 -13.21 10.65
N THR A 595 38.88 -12.18 9.82
CA THR A 595 37.88 -11.73 8.84
C THR A 595 38.47 -11.88 7.45
N ILE A 596 37.70 -12.43 6.52
CA ILE A 596 38.04 -12.53 5.09
C ILE A 596 37.00 -11.75 4.31
N VAL A 597 37.45 -10.87 3.41
CA VAL A 597 36.59 -10.05 2.55
C VAL A 597 36.75 -10.50 1.11
N LEU A 598 35.65 -10.99 0.52
CA LEU A 598 35.57 -11.40 -0.88
C LEU A 598 34.78 -10.33 -1.63
N LYS A 599 35.38 -9.67 -2.62
CA LYS A 599 34.75 -8.60 -3.42
C LYS A 599 34.69 -9.00 -4.89
N GLU A 600 33.52 -8.90 -5.51
CA GLU A 600 33.33 -8.99 -6.97
C GLU A 600 32.88 -7.63 -7.47
N GLU A 601 33.63 -7.03 -8.39
CA GLU A 601 33.25 -5.80 -9.07
C GLU A 601 32.80 -6.14 -10.49
N VAL A 602 31.58 -5.74 -10.84
CA VAL A 602 31.01 -5.91 -12.17
C VAL A 602 30.94 -4.54 -12.82
N SER A 603 31.74 -4.32 -13.86
CA SER A 603 31.70 -3.07 -14.60
C SER A 603 30.40 -2.94 -15.40
N LEU A 604 29.99 -1.71 -15.70
CA LEU A 604 28.84 -1.44 -16.60
C LEU A 604 28.95 -2.12 -17.97
N TRP A 605 30.17 -2.47 -18.39
CA TRP A 605 30.45 -3.14 -19.65
C TRP A 605 30.50 -4.68 -19.53
N GLY A 606 30.16 -5.22 -18.36
CA GLY A 606 30.11 -6.66 -18.09
C GLY A 606 31.47 -7.30 -17.75
N GLY A 607 32.52 -6.49 -17.61
CA GLY A 607 33.82 -6.96 -17.11
C GLY A 607 33.72 -7.28 -15.61
N LYS A 608 34.37 -8.36 -15.17
CA LYS A 608 34.35 -8.78 -13.77
C LYS A 608 35.76 -8.83 -13.20
N THR A 609 35.95 -8.19 -12.05
CA THR A 609 37.21 -8.18 -11.29
C THR A 609 36.95 -8.73 -9.90
N TYR A 610 37.85 -9.55 -9.37
CA TYR A 610 37.64 -10.28 -8.12
C TYR A 610 38.77 -9.97 -7.13
N TYR A 611 38.43 -9.76 -5.87
CA TYR A 611 39.40 -9.46 -4.81
C TYR A 611 39.20 -10.34 -3.58
N ILE A 612 40.30 -10.72 -2.93
CA ILE A 612 40.32 -11.36 -1.61
C ILE A 612 41.19 -10.49 -0.70
N ASP A 613 40.61 -9.97 0.39
CA ASP A 613 41.27 -9.04 1.31
C ASP A 613 41.98 -7.89 0.55
N GLU A 614 41.22 -7.27 -0.36
CA GLU A 614 41.63 -6.14 -1.23
C GLU A 614 42.70 -6.48 -2.29
N LYS A 615 43.16 -7.73 -2.38
CA LYS A 615 44.09 -8.18 -3.43
C LYS A 615 43.33 -8.76 -4.61
N GLU A 616 43.60 -8.25 -5.80
CA GLU A 616 43.02 -8.77 -7.04
C GLU A 616 43.48 -10.21 -7.27
N VAL A 617 42.54 -11.09 -7.62
CA VAL A 617 42.77 -12.51 -7.87
C VAL A 617 42.05 -12.98 -9.14
N SER A 618 42.46 -14.12 -9.68
CA SER A 618 41.73 -14.74 -10.79
C SER A 618 40.34 -15.22 -10.36
N ALA A 619 39.40 -15.26 -11.31
CA ALA A 619 38.04 -15.76 -11.10
C ALA A 619 38.01 -17.18 -10.51
N GLU A 620 38.95 -18.04 -10.92
CA GLU A 620 39.07 -19.41 -10.39
C GLU A 620 39.49 -19.43 -8.93
N THR A 621 40.43 -18.56 -8.55
CA THR A 621 40.90 -18.43 -7.16
C THR A 621 39.77 -17.93 -6.27
N PHE A 622 39.02 -16.93 -6.74
CA PHE A 622 37.85 -16.41 -6.04
C PHE A 622 36.76 -17.46 -5.82
N LYS A 623 36.40 -18.22 -6.86
CA LYS A 623 35.42 -19.32 -6.77
C LYS A 623 35.86 -20.43 -5.83
N LYS A 624 37.15 -20.82 -5.88
CA LYS A 624 37.73 -21.80 -4.94
C LYS A 624 37.61 -21.32 -3.49
N GLU A 625 37.80 -20.03 -3.25
CA GLU A 625 37.68 -19.45 -1.91
C GLU A 625 36.22 -19.42 -1.43
N LEU A 626 35.26 -19.04 -2.28
CA LEU A 626 33.82 -19.12 -1.96
C LEU A 626 33.36 -20.55 -1.62
N ALA A 627 33.84 -21.54 -2.39
CA ALA A 627 33.49 -22.94 -2.20
C ALA A 627 33.94 -23.49 -0.83
N LYS A 628 35.09 -23.02 -0.29
CA LYS A 628 35.56 -23.43 1.06
C LYS A 628 34.55 -23.11 2.16
N TYR A 629 33.69 -22.11 1.94
CA TYR A 629 32.72 -21.63 2.92
C TYR A 629 31.28 -22.00 2.58
N ASN A 630 31.06 -22.87 1.57
CA ASN A 630 29.73 -23.22 1.05
C ASN A 630 28.90 -22.00 0.60
N ILE A 631 29.57 -21.01 0.01
CA ILE A 631 28.94 -19.79 -0.49
C ILE A 631 28.68 -19.97 -1.99
N ASN A 632 27.40 -20.18 -2.35
CA ASN A 632 26.94 -20.31 -3.74
C ASN A 632 26.74 -18.96 -4.43
#